data_AF-A0A7H9E8D0-F1
#
_entry.id   AF-A0A7H9E8D0-F1
#
_cell.length_a   1.000
_cell.length_b   1.000
_cell.length_c   1.000
_cell.angle_alpha   90.00
_cell.angle_beta   90.00
_cell.angle_gamma   90.00
#
_symmetry.space_group_name_H-M   'P 1'
#
loop_
_entity.id
_entity.type
_entity.pdbx_description
1 polymer ?
#
loop_
_entity_poly.entity_id
_entity_poly.type
_entity_poly.pdbx_seq_one_letter_code
_entity_poly.pdbx_strand_id
1 'polypeptide(L)'
;MSLAQITLTTNKTTSNVGDYVRKIGQGERGQILPVIVVDATGTPYDLSDKKIVFSESKDSGKYVVDDGKASTSGKFTLTDPQNGKFSYALQDQVYPESGTAWFDIVSSDGTVLDTTVTFKFVVIPNATLHVDSDSYSSTLEALQAHYQGVIKNTETQTQNLINNLTDKINQAISNGQNDIANELSDARAKLQSIQDQENKLIASWTTELNTQKQNFATLQSQWQEQYKSISDSYQAKINEINTQAQSQHDDIQAAADQQLKDNKSANQSEIAKVENETKAKLDEVEKAKNDAIADLTAQRDEQLKAAKDAYDKQRNDQQADYNSWKEAQIADFTKLVEPLKTEITTDRQDLKDISDQIAATKKEMANLSSQLDSIDVTRFVTGDQFKEAMAKKASGLKVRGLRGDYVMAVDTTTSNIDGTPTGNSGSGLVDSTVLAGVMQTISDAILGKNHYTKAEVDNLLKGIKDQLTPLINQKANASDLNNKADKSQIQSLSSQLGSYKQENDNLKNENSQLTNRVQTLENKQFIAHVASEDQVASQTAPIVIVDD
;
A
#
# COMPACT_ATOMS: atom_id res chain seq x y z
N MET A 1 60.74 -142.67 -43.42
CA MET A 1 61.49 -142.15 -44.58
C MET A 1 61.17 -140.68 -44.74
N SER A 2 62.13 -139.83 -45.09
CA SER A 2 61.90 -138.38 -45.22
C SER A 2 61.88 -137.98 -46.69
N LEU A 3 60.90 -137.18 -47.06
CA LEU A 3 60.86 -136.47 -48.33
C LEU A 3 61.90 -135.34 -48.35
N ALA A 4 62.23 -134.87 -49.56
CA ALA A 4 63.02 -133.67 -49.73
C ALA A 4 62.31 -132.46 -49.13
N GLN A 5 63.07 -131.64 -48.39
CA GLN A 5 62.56 -130.41 -47.78
C GLN A 5 61.95 -129.50 -48.84
N ILE A 6 60.84 -128.84 -48.53
CA ILE A 6 60.18 -127.87 -49.39
C ILE A 6 60.20 -126.49 -48.73
N THR A 7 60.41 -125.42 -49.51
CA THR A 7 60.26 -124.05 -49.03
C THR A 7 59.05 -123.44 -49.71
N LEU A 8 58.08 -122.94 -48.92
CA LEU A 8 56.81 -122.41 -49.40
C LEU A 8 56.69 -120.94 -48.99
N THR A 9 56.34 -120.06 -49.92
CA THR A 9 55.99 -118.66 -49.60
C THR A 9 54.50 -118.53 -49.28
N THR A 10 54.09 -117.57 -48.46
CA THR A 10 52.68 -117.24 -48.23
C THR A 10 52.09 -116.30 -49.29
N ASN A 11 52.91 -115.73 -50.18
CA ASN A 11 52.42 -114.88 -51.26
C ASN A 11 51.91 -115.69 -52.46
N LYS A 12 50.60 -115.63 -52.73
CA LYS A 12 49.95 -116.35 -53.84
C LYS A 12 50.18 -115.73 -55.24
N THR A 13 50.88 -114.59 -55.34
CA THR A 13 51.12 -113.87 -56.62
C THR A 13 52.41 -114.27 -57.35
N THR A 14 53.30 -115.03 -56.72
CA THR A 14 54.52 -115.54 -57.35
C THR A 14 54.25 -116.83 -58.12
N SER A 15 54.66 -116.90 -59.40
CA SER A 15 54.50 -118.10 -60.24
C SER A 15 55.52 -119.20 -59.89
N ASN A 16 55.04 -120.45 -59.88
CA ASN A 16 55.76 -121.66 -59.42
C ASN A 16 56.97 -122.01 -60.31
N VAL A 17 58.19 -121.99 -59.75
CA VAL A 17 59.40 -122.47 -60.44
C VAL A 17 60.14 -123.48 -59.57
N GLY A 18 60.28 -124.72 -60.06
CA GLY A 18 61.42 -125.59 -59.73
C GLY A 18 61.16 -126.84 -58.86
N ASP A 19 60.76 -126.69 -57.59
CA ASP A 19 60.86 -127.77 -56.58
C ASP A 19 59.63 -127.90 -55.65
N TYR A 20 58.44 -127.95 -56.25
CA TYR A 20 57.17 -128.09 -55.52
C TYR A 20 56.44 -129.40 -55.84
N VAL A 21 57.12 -130.38 -56.44
CA VAL A 21 56.54 -131.71 -56.69
C VAL A 21 57.17 -132.72 -55.75
N ARG A 22 56.36 -133.51 -55.07
CA ARG A 22 56.80 -134.62 -54.21
C ARG A 22 56.23 -135.92 -54.78
N LYS A 23 57.11 -136.82 -55.20
CA LYS A 23 56.72 -138.14 -55.70
C LYS A 23 56.68 -139.11 -54.52
N ILE A 24 55.57 -139.80 -54.36
CA ILE A 24 55.37 -140.78 -53.28
C ILE A 24 54.76 -142.06 -53.86
N GLY A 25 55.17 -143.22 -53.39
CA GLY A 25 54.57 -144.49 -53.77
C GLY A 25 53.28 -144.76 -53.01
N GLN A 26 52.29 -145.36 -53.67
CA GLN A 26 50.99 -145.72 -53.06
C GLN A 26 51.10 -146.72 -51.89
N GLY A 27 52.26 -147.35 -51.65
CA GLY A 27 52.54 -148.21 -50.49
C GLY A 27 53.43 -147.59 -49.41
N GLU A 28 53.93 -146.38 -49.61
CA GLU A 28 54.98 -145.79 -48.77
C GLU A 28 54.39 -144.96 -47.62
N ARG A 29 53.52 -145.54 -46.78
CA ARG A 29 52.90 -144.82 -45.65
C ARG A 29 53.93 -144.28 -44.66
N GLY A 30 53.59 -143.17 -44.00
CA GLY A 30 54.41 -142.58 -42.93
C GLY A 30 55.64 -141.78 -43.38
N GLN A 31 55.69 -141.31 -44.63
CA GLN A 31 56.69 -140.33 -45.06
C GLN A 31 56.52 -138.99 -44.34
N ILE A 32 57.66 -138.34 -44.09
CA ILE A 32 57.73 -137.05 -43.42
C ILE A 32 58.17 -136.01 -44.43
N LEU A 33 57.42 -134.91 -44.56
CA LEU A 33 57.75 -133.76 -45.37
C LEU A 33 58.33 -132.64 -44.48
N PRO A 34 59.62 -132.32 -44.58
CA PRO A 34 60.18 -131.12 -43.98
C PRO A 34 59.76 -129.88 -44.78
N VAL A 35 59.27 -128.84 -44.11
CA VAL A 35 58.72 -127.62 -44.70
C VAL A 35 59.38 -126.39 -44.07
N ILE A 36 59.75 -125.41 -44.89
CA ILE A 36 60.10 -124.05 -44.47
C ILE A 36 59.07 -123.09 -45.05
N VAL A 37 58.50 -122.22 -44.21
CA VAL A 37 57.59 -121.18 -44.64
C VAL A 37 58.30 -119.83 -44.61
N VAL A 38 58.16 -119.07 -45.70
CA VAL A 38 58.64 -117.70 -45.83
C VAL A 38 57.49 -116.77 -46.19
N ASP A 39 57.60 -115.50 -45.84
CA ASP A 39 56.62 -114.49 -46.23
C ASP A 39 56.76 -114.07 -47.72
N ALA A 40 56.01 -113.04 -48.11
CA ALA A 40 56.05 -112.46 -49.46
C ALA A 40 57.42 -111.87 -49.87
N THR A 41 58.30 -111.59 -48.90
CA THR A 41 59.62 -110.97 -49.09
C THR A 41 60.76 -111.99 -49.04
N GLY A 42 60.45 -113.26 -48.77
CA GLY A 42 61.43 -114.34 -48.61
C GLY A 42 62.03 -114.44 -47.19
N THR A 43 61.49 -113.69 -46.23
CA THR A 43 61.91 -113.75 -44.83
C THR A 43 61.25 -114.94 -44.13
N PRO A 44 61.92 -115.65 -43.20
CA PRO A 44 61.29 -116.74 -42.45
C PRO A 44 60.01 -116.31 -41.74
N TYR A 45 58.94 -117.11 -41.85
CA TYR A 45 57.63 -116.81 -41.27
C TYR A 45 57.53 -117.40 -39.86
N ASP A 46 57.31 -116.59 -38.82
CA ASP A 46 57.23 -117.08 -37.44
C ASP A 46 55.93 -117.86 -37.16
N LEU A 47 56.07 -119.11 -36.71
CA LEU A 47 54.99 -120.06 -36.43
C LEU A 47 54.76 -120.30 -34.93
N SER A 48 55.46 -119.62 -34.03
CA SER A 48 55.54 -119.98 -32.59
C SER A 48 54.19 -120.05 -31.87
N ASP A 49 53.24 -119.17 -32.21
CA ASP A 49 51.89 -119.12 -31.62
C ASP A 49 50.79 -119.47 -32.64
N LYS A 50 51.14 -120.18 -33.71
CA LYS A 50 50.24 -120.48 -34.84
C LYS A 50 49.99 -121.98 -34.96
N LYS A 51 48.80 -122.32 -35.44
CA LYS A 51 48.42 -123.69 -35.81
C LYS A 51 48.59 -123.84 -37.32
N ILE A 52 48.96 -125.04 -37.76
CA ILE A 52 49.15 -125.35 -39.18
C ILE A 52 48.10 -126.40 -39.56
N VAL A 53 47.42 -126.17 -40.67
CA VAL A 53 46.47 -127.12 -41.25
C VAL A 53 46.98 -127.49 -42.64
N PHE A 54 47.13 -128.78 -42.91
CA PHE A 54 47.46 -129.29 -44.23
C PHE A 54 46.17 -129.48 -45.03
N SER A 55 46.19 -129.06 -46.26
CA SER A 55 45.05 -129.20 -47.17
C SER A 55 45.54 -129.71 -48.52
N GLU A 56 44.82 -130.64 -49.13
CA GLU A 56 45.11 -131.16 -50.46
C GLU A 56 43.83 -131.39 -51.25
N SER A 57 43.80 -130.88 -52.48
CA SER A 57 42.79 -131.17 -53.48
C SER A 57 43.31 -132.27 -54.40
N LYS A 58 42.67 -133.45 -54.36
CA LYS A 58 43.00 -134.58 -55.24
C LYS A 58 42.56 -134.29 -56.68
N ASP A 59 43.27 -134.88 -57.64
CA ASP A 59 42.96 -134.71 -59.06
C ASP A 59 41.51 -135.19 -59.40
N SER A 60 40.91 -136.10 -58.60
CA SER A 60 39.49 -136.51 -58.67
C SER A 60 38.48 -135.51 -58.12
N GLY A 61 38.93 -134.40 -57.51
CA GLY A 61 38.08 -133.43 -56.83
C GLY A 61 37.73 -133.77 -55.38
N LYS A 62 38.27 -134.86 -54.82
CA LYS A 62 38.23 -135.14 -53.37
C LYS A 62 39.19 -134.19 -52.62
N TYR A 63 38.94 -133.97 -51.33
CA TYR A 63 39.76 -133.10 -50.50
C TYR A 63 40.25 -133.81 -49.25
N VAL A 64 41.46 -133.50 -48.84
CA VAL A 64 42.10 -133.93 -47.61
C VAL A 64 42.38 -132.66 -46.81
N VAL A 65 41.91 -132.59 -45.56
CA VAL A 65 42.19 -131.48 -44.64
C VAL A 65 42.63 -132.08 -43.31
N ASP A 66 43.73 -131.59 -42.77
CA ASP A 66 44.39 -132.17 -41.61
C ASP A 66 44.91 -131.10 -40.65
N ASP A 67 44.39 -131.09 -39.43
CA ASP A 67 44.87 -130.21 -38.35
C ASP A 67 45.85 -130.92 -37.40
N GLY A 68 46.21 -132.19 -37.70
CA GLY A 68 47.15 -132.99 -36.93
C GLY A 68 46.63 -133.53 -35.60
N LYS A 69 45.32 -133.43 -35.30
CA LYS A 69 44.79 -133.82 -33.99
C LYS A 69 44.11 -135.18 -33.93
N ALA A 70 43.60 -135.71 -35.04
CA ALA A 70 42.90 -136.99 -35.04
C ALA A 70 43.88 -138.18 -34.94
N SER A 71 43.41 -139.35 -34.52
CA SER A 71 44.24 -140.56 -34.48
C SER A 71 44.69 -141.03 -35.86
N THR A 72 43.95 -140.68 -36.91
CA THR A 72 44.23 -140.95 -38.33
C THR A 72 44.89 -139.78 -39.05
N SER A 73 45.07 -138.65 -38.37
CA SER A 73 45.76 -137.48 -38.90
C SER A 73 47.26 -137.71 -39.02
N GLY A 74 47.86 -136.94 -39.91
CA GLY A 74 49.29 -136.70 -39.97
C GLY A 74 49.75 -136.00 -38.70
N LYS A 75 51.07 -135.83 -38.56
CA LYS A 75 51.64 -135.19 -37.38
C LYS A 75 52.53 -134.03 -37.77
N PHE A 76 52.17 -132.85 -37.28
CA PHE A 76 53.01 -131.68 -37.34
C PHE A 76 54.02 -131.71 -36.19
N THR A 77 55.28 -131.45 -36.49
CA THR A 77 56.33 -131.23 -35.50
C THR A 77 57.01 -129.91 -35.85
N LEU A 78 56.84 -128.90 -35.02
CA LEU A 78 57.54 -127.62 -35.16
C LEU A 78 59.02 -127.86 -34.82
N THR A 79 59.90 -127.75 -35.81
CA THR A 79 61.33 -128.05 -35.66
C THR A 79 62.15 -126.81 -35.35
N ASP A 80 61.74 -125.65 -35.89
CA ASP A 80 62.33 -124.33 -35.64
C ASP A 80 61.28 -123.25 -36.00
N PRO A 81 60.28 -123.03 -35.13
CA PRO A 81 59.07 -122.27 -35.47
C PRO A 81 59.33 -120.78 -35.73
N GLN A 82 60.32 -120.16 -35.07
CA GLN A 82 60.69 -118.76 -35.29
C GLN A 82 61.27 -118.53 -36.70
N ASN A 83 61.83 -119.57 -37.31
CA ASN A 83 62.34 -119.55 -38.68
C ASN A 83 61.43 -120.29 -39.66
N GLY A 84 60.15 -120.46 -39.33
CA GLY A 84 59.14 -121.05 -40.20
C GLY A 84 59.34 -122.52 -40.53
N LYS A 85 60.14 -123.27 -39.76
CA LYS A 85 60.42 -124.68 -40.07
C LYS A 85 59.55 -125.63 -39.26
N PHE A 86 58.95 -126.58 -39.95
CA PHE A 86 58.23 -127.70 -39.35
C PHE A 86 58.38 -128.95 -40.22
N SER A 87 58.01 -130.11 -39.68
CA SER A 87 57.86 -131.33 -40.45
C SER A 87 56.45 -131.85 -40.32
N TYR A 88 55.89 -132.35 -41.43
CA TYR A 88 54.57 -132.95 -41.48
C TYR A 88 54.68 -134.42 -41.88
N ALA A 89 54.36 -135.33 -40.95
CA ALA A 89 54.17 -136.74 -41.29
C ALA A 89 52.86 -136.87 -42.07
N LEU A 90 52.93 -137.30 -43.32
CA LEU A 90 51.77 -137.37 -44.21
C LEU A 90 50.76 -138.39 -43.70
N GLN A 91 49.50 -138.00 -43.62
CA GLN A 91 48.41 -138.92 -43.32
C GLN A 91 48.17 -139.93 -44.45
N ASP A 92 47.51 -141.03 -44.11
CA ASP A 92 47.26 -142.14 -45.04
C ASP A 92 46.44 -141.73 -46.28
N GLN A 93 45.62 -140.68 -46.16
CA GLN A 93 44.79 -140.13 -47.23
C GLN A 93 45.57 -139.36 -48.31
N VAL A 94 46.86 -139.07 -48.10
CA VAL A 94 47.70 -138.40 -49.11
C VAL A 94 48.16 -139.38 -50.20
N TYR A 95 48.35 -140.65 -49.87
CA TYR A 95 48.92 -141.67 -50.76
C TYR A 95 48.01 -142.34 -51.79
N PRO A 96 46.66 -142.29 -51.74
CA PRO A 96 45.84 -143.01 -52.70
C PRO A 96 45.81 -142.40 -54.10
N GLU A 97 45.93 -141.07 -54.19
CA GLU A 97 45.77 -140.32 -55.44
C GLU A 97 46.66 -139.07 -55.46
N SER A 98 47.12 -138.66 -56.64
CA SER A 98 47.83 -137.39 -56.81
C SER A 98 46.93 -136.19 -56.50
N GLY A 99 47.52 -135.10 -56.02
CA GLY A 99 46.77 -133.91 -55.65
C GLY A 99 47.63 -132.68 -55.46
N THR A 100 46.97 -131.53 -55.43
CA THR A 100 47.57 -130.21 -55.18
C THR A 100 47.32 -129.82 -53.72
N ALA A 101 48.40 -129.65 -52.96
CA ALA A 101 48.40 -129.38 -51.54
C ALA A 101 48.88 -127.97 -51.18
N TRP A 102 48.52 -127.52 -49.98
CA TRP A 102 48.95 -126.27 -49.34
C TRP A 102 48.87 -126.40 -47.82
N PHE A 103 49.41 -125.41 -47.11
CA PHE A 103 49.24 -125.28 -45.67
C PHE A 103 48.56 -123.95 -45.33
N ASP A 104 47.55 -124.01 -44.47
CA ASP A 104 46.90 -122.85 -43.87
C ASP A 104 47.51 -122.58 -42.49
N ILE A 105 47.85 -121.33 -42.24
CA ILE A 105 48.42 -120.85 -40.99
C ILE A 105 47.30 -120.16 -40.23
N VAL A 106 46.99 -120.65 -39.04
CA VAL A 106 45.77 -120.33 -38.28
C VAL A 106 46.15 -119.77 -36.91
N SER A 107 45.44 -118.75 -36.43
CA SER A 107 45.60 -118.24 -35.05
C SER A 107 45.07 -119.23 -34.00
N SER A 108 45.38 -118.96 -32.74
CA SER A 108 44.94 -119.79 -31.61
C SER A 108 43.42 -119.98 -31.55
N ASP A 109 42.65 -118.97 -31.98
CA ASP A 109 41.18 -118.91 -32.01
C ASP A 109 40.52 -119.53 -33.26
N GLY A 110 41.32 -120.03 -34.22
CA GLY A 110 40.81 -120.72 -35.41
C GLY A 110 40.66 -119.85 -36.68
N THR A 111 41.02 -118.57 -36.64
CA THR A 111 41.01 -117.70 -37.83
C THR A 111 42.20 -118.00 -38.75
N VAL A 112 41.97 -118.17 -40.06
CA VAL A 112 43.07 -118.32 -41.05
C VAL A 112 43.80 -116.99 -41.19
N LEU A 113 45.08 -116.96 -40.82
CA LEU A 113 45.96 -115.79 -40.90
C LEU A 113 46.63 -115.68 -42.27
N ASP A 114 47.09 -116.80 -42.82
CA ASP A 114 47.77 -116.84 -44.12
C ASP A 114 47.72 -118.25 -44.73
N THR A 115 48.03 -118.38 -46.01
CA THR A 115 48.03 -119.67 -46.73
C THR A 115 49.24 -119.75 -47.63
N THR A 116 49.96 -120.87 -47.62
CA THR A 116 51.12 -121.07 -48.49
C THR A 116 50.75 -121.18 -49.96
N VAL A 117 51.73 -120.97 -50.85
CA VAL A 117 51.65 -121.41 -52.24
C VAL A 117 51.42 -122.92 -52.30
N THR A 118 50.80 -123.35 -53.40
CA THR A 118 50.46 -124.75 -53.62
C THR A 118 51.66 -125.56 -54.11
N PHE A 119 51.68 -126.84 -53.75
CA PHE A 119 52.65 -127.83 -54.20
C PHE A 119 51.92 -129.12 -54.58
N LYS A 120 52.54 -130.02 -55.34
CA LYS A 120 51.88 -131.21 -55.89
C LYS A 120 52.46 -132.50 -55.34
N PHE A 121 51.62 -133.39 -54.83
CA PHE A 121 51.95 -134.79 -54.65
C PHE A 121 51.64 -135.56 -55.93
N VAL A 122 52.63 -136.30 -56.43
CA VAL A 122 52.45 -137.25 -57.53
C VAL A 122 52.57 -138.65 -56.94
N VAL A 123 51.44 -139.33 -56.83
CA VAL A 123 51.37 -140.71 -56.34
C VAL A 123 51.75 -141.66 -57.46
N ILE A 124 52.80 -142.45 -57.25
CA ILE A 124 53.22 -143.53 -58.14
C ILE A 124 52.40 -144.78 -57.76
N PRO A 125 51.54 -145.29 -58.67
CA PRO A 125 50.65 -146.42 -58.37
C PRO A 125 51.43 -147.69 -58.01
N ASN A 126 50.93 -148.45 -57.05
CA ASN A 126 51.43 -149.79 -56.76
C ASN A 126 50.37 -150.81 -57.20
N ALA A 127 50.76 -151.79 -58.03
CA ALA A 127 49.84 -152.73 -58.70
C ALA A 127 49.06 -153.67 -57.75
N THR A 128 49.27 -153.59 -56.43
CA THR A 128 48.68 -154.50 -55.41
C THR A 128 47.81 -153.83 -54.35
N LEU A 129 47.56 -152.51 -54.40
CA LEU A 129 46.79 -151.79 -53.36
C LEU A 129 45.51 -151.14 -53.93
N HIS A 130 44.36 -151.60 -53.47
CA HIS A 130 43.05 -150.95 -53.68
C HIS A 130 42.91 -149.73 -52.77
N VAL A 131 42.34 -148.64 -53.29
CA VAL A 131 42.08 -147.41 -52.54
C VAL A 131 40.71 -147.52 -51.87
N ASP A 132 40.68 -147.64 -50.54
CA ASP A 132 39.46 -147.49 -49.76
C ASP A 132 39.00 -146.03 -49.75
N SER A 133 37.72 -145.83 -50.04
CA SER A 133 37.06 -144.54 -50.20
C SER A 133 36.16 -144.25 -49.00
N ASP A 134 36.74 -143.96 -47.84
CA ASP A 134 35.99 -143.50 -46.66
C ASP A 134 36.01 -141.97 -46.57
N SER A 135 34.82 -141.38 -46.48
CA SER A 135 34.61 -139.94 -46.53
C SER A 135 33.35 -139.55 -45.73
N TYR A 136 33.44 -138.47 -44.90
CA TYR A 136 32.36 -137.58 -44.37
C TYR A 136 31.62 -137.85 -43.03
N SER A 137 32.22 -137.58 -41.86
CA SER A 137 31.45 -137.36 -40.60
C SER A 137 32.01 -136.30 -39.64
N SER A 138 33.33 -136.20 -39.45
CA SER A 138 33.95 -135.28 -38.47
C SER A 138 33.93 -133.79 -38.86
N THR A 139 33.86 -133.45 -40.15
CA THR A 139 33.87 -132.07 -40.63
C THR A 139 32.54 -131.34 -40.41
N LEU A 140 31.42 -132.07 -40.38
CA LEU A 140 30.10 -131.49 -40.09
C LEU A 140 29.96 -131.11 -38.61
N GLU A 141 30.54 -131.91 -37.70
CA GLU A 141 30.54 -131.60 -36.27
C GLU A 141 31.39 -130.37 -35.95
N ALA A 142 32.56 -130.23 -36.59
CA ALA A 142 33.41 -129.04 -36.42
C ALA A 142 32.74 -127.76 -36.96
N LEU A 143 32.04 -127.85 -38.09
CA LEU A 143 31.27 -126.73 -38.66
C LEU A 143 30.09 -126.33 -37.76
N GLN A 144 29.38 -127.32 -37.20
CA GLN A 144 28.30 -127.08 -36.24
C GLN A 144 28.81 -126.40 -34.97
N ALA A 145 29.93 -126.86 -34.39
CA ALA A 145 30.55 -126.26 -33.22
C ALA A 145 31.01 -124.82 -33.48
N HIS A 146 31.57 -124.56 -34.66
CA HIS A 146 31.96 -123.21 -35.09
C HIS A 146 30.76 -122.26 -35.13
N TYR A 147 29.65 -122.63 -35.79
CA TYR A 147 28.46 -121.78 -35.85
C TYR A 147 27.80 -121.56 -34.49
N GLN A 148 27.76 -122.57 -33.62
CA GLN A 148 27.29 -122.40 -32.25
C GLN A 148 28.15 -121.42 -31.45
N GLY A 149 29.48 -121.45 -31.62
CA GLY A 149 30.41 -120.50 -31.03
C GLY A 149 30.19 -119.07 -31.52
N VAL A 150 30.02 -118.88 -32.84
CA VAL A 150 29.72 -117.57 -33.45
C VAL A 150 28.39 -117.00 -32.94
N ILE A 151 27.33 -117.82 -32.85
CA ILE A 151 26.03 -117.40 -32.32
C ILE A 151 26.17 -116.93 -30.87
N LYS A 152 26.81 -117.74 -30.01
CA LYS A 152 26.99 -117.39 -28.59
C LYS A 152 27.83 -116.12 -28.39
N ASN A 153 28.86 -115.94 -29.21
CA ASN A 153 29.67 -114.71 -29.19
C ASN A 153 28.84 -113.50 -29.64
N THR A 154 28.06 -113.65 -30.72
CA THR A 154 27.16 -112.60 -31.22
C THR A 154 26.09 -112.21 -30.20
N GLU A 155 25.49 -113.18 -29.51
CA GLU A 155 24.54 -112.95 -28.41
C GLU A 155 25.20 -112.17 -27.26
N THR A 156 26.42 -112.55 -26.88
CA THR A 156 27.17 -111.87 -25.82
C THR A 156 27.51 -110.42 -26.20
N GLN A 157 27.99 -110.19 -27.43
CA GLN A 157 28.29 -108.84 -27.93
C GLN A 157 27.02 -107.97 -28.00
N THR A 158 25.90 -108.55 -28.46
CA THR A 158 24.61 -107.87 -28.52
C THR A 158 24.12 -107.49 -27.12
N GLN A 159 24.23 -108.40 -26.14
CA GLN A 159 23.83 -108.11 -24.77
C GLN A 159 24.70 -107.02 -24.12
N ASN A 160 26.02 -107.04 -24.37
CA ASN A 160 26.91 -106.00 -23.90
C ASN A 160 26.58 -104.63 -24.50
N LEU A 161 26.22 -104.58 -25.78
CA LEU A 161 25.77 -103.35 -26.43
C LEU A 161 24.45 -102.84 -25.82
N ILE A 162 23.48 -103.73 -25.61
CA ILE A 162 22.20 -103.40 -24.95
C ILE A 162 22.46 -102.80 -23.57
N ASN A 163 23.27 -103.46 -22.74
CA ASN A 163 23.58 -102.98 -21.39
C ASN A 163 24.28 -101.61 -21.44
N ASN A 164 25.26 -101.43 -22.34
CA ASN A 164 25.95 -100.13 -22.49
C ASN A 164 24.99 -99.00 -22.91
N LEU A 165 24.06 -99.28 -23.82
CA LEU A 165 23.06 -98.31 -24.25
C LEU A 165 22.08 -98.00 -23.11
N THR A 166 21.61 -99.01 -22.37
CA THR A 166 20.73 -98.83 -21.21
C THR A 166 21.40 -97.97 -20.14
N ASP A 167 22.67 -98.20 -19.81
CA ASP A 167 23.40 -97.42 -18.82
C ASP A 167 23.57 -95.95 -19.25
N LYS A 168 23.90 -95.72 -20.53
CA LYS A 168 24.00 -94.36 -21.10
C LYS A 168 22.66 -93.63 -21.06
N ILE A 169 21.55 -94.33 -21.39
CA ILE A 169 20.21 -93.76 -21.33
C ILE A 169 19.84 -93.41 -19.88
N ASN A 170 20.08 -94.31 -18.93
CA ASN A 170 19.80 -94.07 -17.51
C ASN A 170 20.63 -92.90 -16.96
N GLN A 171 21.90 -92.80 -17.34
CA GLN A 171 22.76 -91.68 -16.97
C GLN A 171 22.27 -90.35 -17.56
N ALA A 172 21.87 -90.34 -18.84
CA ALA A 172 21.31 -89.15 -19.47
C ALA A 172 20.00 -88.69 -18.82
N ILE A 173 19.12 -89.64 -18.45
CA ILE A 173 17.88 -89.35 -17.70
C ILE A 173 18.22 -88.75 -16.34
N SER A 174 19.15 -89.37 -15.59
CA SER A 174 19.53 -88.88 -14.26
C SER A 174 20.17 -87.49 -14.33
N ASN A 175 21.06 -87.24 -15.29
CA ASN A 175 21.65 -85.93 -15.51
C ASN A 175 20.57 -84.90 -15.85
N GLY A 176 19.67 -85.21 -16.79
CA GLY A 176 18.58 -84.30 -17.16
C GLY A 176 17.64 -83.98 -15.98
N GLN A 177 17.34 -84.96 -15.13
CA GLN A 177 16.55 -84.73 -13.91
C GLN A 177 17.27 -83.80 -12.92
N ASN A 178 18.57 -83.97 -12.75
CA ASN A 178 19.38 -83.11 -11.87
C ASN A 178 19.49 -81.68 -12.43
N ASP A 179 19.70 -81.52 -13.74
CA ASP A 179 19.78 -80.21 -14.39
C ASP A 179 18.45 -79.45 -14.23
N ILE A 180 17.32 -80.11 -14.49
CA ILE A 180 15.99 -79.52 -14.28
C ILE A 180 15.77 -79.14 -12.81
N ALA A 181 16.18 -79.98 -11.86
CA ALA A 181 16.04 -79.69 -10.44
C ALA A 181 16.87 -78.47 -10.01
N ASN A 182 18.09 -78.35 -10.54
CA ASN A 182 18.96 -77.20 -10.29
C ASN A 182 18.39 -75.92 -10.91
N GLU A 183 17.97 -75.96 -12.18
CA GLU A 183 17.33 -74.82 -12.85
C GLU A 183 16.07 -74.36 -12.12
N LEU A 184 15.25 -75.30 -11.63
CA LEU A 184 14.06 -74.99 -10.86
C LEU A 184 14.40 -74.35 -9.51
N SER A 185 15.44 -74.83 -8.84
CA SER A 185 15.94 -74.25 -7.59
C SER A 185 16.43 -72.81 -7.81
N ASP A 186 17.22 -72.58 -8.85
CA ASP A 186 17.72 -71.26 -9.22
C ASP A 186 16.59 -70.29 -9.59
N ALA A 187 15.60 -70.76 -10.34
CA ALA A 187 14.43 -69.97 -10.70
C ALA A 187 13.63 -69.57 -9.45
N ARG A 188 13.44 -70.49 -8.50
CA ARG A 188 12.78 -70.20 -7.21
C ARG A 188 13.56 -69.19 -6.38
N ALA A 189 14.89 -69.33 -6.30
CA ALA A 189 15.74 -68.39 -5.58
C ALA A 189 15.68 -66.98 -6.19
N LYS A 190 15.71 -66.87 -7.53
CA LYS A 190 15.55 -65.60 -8.25
C LYS A 190 14.18 -64.97 -7.98
N LEU A 191 13.11 -65.76 -8.04
CA LEU A 191 11.75 -65.28 -7.76
C LEU A 191 11.63 -64.76 -6.32
N GLN A 192 12.17 -65.48 -5.34
CA GLN A 192 12.17 -65.04 -3.94
C GLN A 192 12.95 -63.73 -3.78
N SER A 193 14.12 -63.60 -4.41
CA SER A 193 14.91 -62.36 -4.35
C SER A 193 14.16 -61.17 -4.96
N ILE A 194 13.40 -61.38 -6.04
CA ILE A 194 12.56 -60.33 -6.64
C ILE A 194 11.45 -59.93 -5.67
N GLN A 195 10.74 -60.90 -5.10
CA GLN A 195 9.69 -60.64 -4.11
C GLN A 195 10.21 -59.89 -2.88
N ASP A 196 11.40 -60.25 -2.39
CA ASP A 196 12.03 -59.56 -1.26
C ASP A 196 12.42 -58.12 -1.61
N GLN A 197 12.89 -57.86 -2.83
CA GLN A 197 13.18 -56.51 -3.33
C GLN A 197 11.91 -55.67 -3.47
N GLU A 198 10.84 -56.23 -4.05
CA GLU A 198 9.54 -55.57 -4.16
C GLU A 198 8.98 -55.21 -2.79
N ASN A 199 9.00 -56.15 -1.83
CA ASN A 199 8.53 -55.90 -0.48
C ASN A 199 9.32 -54.78 0.23
N LYS A 200 10.65 -54.74 0.04
CA LYS A 200 11.49 -53.64 0.56
C LYS A 200 11.13 -52.30 -0.07
N LEU A 201 10.91 -52.27 -1.38
CA LEU A 201 10.55 -51.05 -2.10
C LEU A 201 9.19 -50.53 -1.61
N ILE A 202 8.19 -51.41 -1.50
CA ILE A 202 6.85 -51.08 -0.98
C ILE A 202 6.94 -50.52 0.44
N ALA A 203 7.71 -51.16 1.32
CA ALA A 203 7.91 -50.69 2.69
C ALA A 203 8.59 -49.31 2.74
N SER A 204 9.61 -49.10 1.92
CA SER A 204 10.31 -47.81 1.80
C SER A 204 9.38 -46.70 1.32
N TRP A 205 8.63 -46.93 0.24
CA TRP A 205 7.68 -45.95 -0.29
C TRP A 205 6.54 -45.65 0.69
N THR A 206 6.04 -46.67 1.39
CA THR A 206 5.00 -46.49 2.40
C THR A 206 5.51 -45.62 3.55
N THR A 207 6.75 -45.84 4.01
CA THR A 207 7.38 -45.05 5.07
C THR A 207 7.58 -43.61 4.64
N GLU A 208 8.11 -43.40 3.43
CA GLU A 208 8.33 -42.06 2.87
C GLU A 208 7.01 -41.30 2.72
N LEU A 209 5.99 -41.93 2.13
CA LEU A 209 4.66 -41.33 1.97
C LEU A 209 4.05 -40.91 3.31
N ASN A 210 4.17 -41.74 4.34
CA ASN A 210 3.67 -41.42 5.67
C ASN A 210 4.45 -40.26 6.31
N THR A 211 5.76 -40.21 6.12
CA THR A 211 6.62 -39.11 6.59
C THR A 211 6.22 -37.80 5.91
N GLN A 212 6.04 -37.80 4.58
CA GLN A 212 5.62 -36.61 3.85
C GLN A 212 4.22 -36.14 4.25
N LYS A 213 3.27 -37.06 4.47
CA LYS A 213 1.95 -36.72 5.01
C LYS A 213 2.03 -36.04 6.37
N GLN A 214 2.88 -36.53 7.26
CA GLN A 214 3.07 -35.93 8.59
C GLN A 214 3.74 -34.55 8.50
N ASN A 215 4.74 -34.39 7.64
CA ASN A 215 5.40 -33.10 7.39
C ASN A 215 4.39 -32.08 6.86
N PHE A 216 3.55 -32.48 5.91
CA PHE A 216 2.50 -31.62 5.36
C PHE A 216 1.49 -31.20 6.45
N ALA A 217 1.02 -32.15 7.27
CA ALA A 217 0.12 -31.83 8.38
C ALA A 217 0.76 -30.86 9.38
N THR A 218 2.06 -31.01 9.65
CA THR A 218 2.81 -30.11 10.53
C THR A 218 2.91 -28.70 9.94
N LEU A 219 3.27 -28.59 8.65
CA LEU A 219 3.31 -27.30 7.94
C LEU A 219 1.94 -26.62 7.92
N GLN A 220 0.88 -27.38 7.71
CA GLN A 220 -0.49 -26.87 7.75
C GLN A 220 -0.83 -26.29 9.14
N SER A 221 -0.49 -27.00 10.22
CA SER A 221 -0.69 -26.52 11.59
C SER A 221 0.11 -25.25 11.89
N GLN A 222 1.40 -25.25 11.54
CA GLN A 222 2.29 -24.09 11.74
C GLN A 222 1.79 -22.86 10.98
N TRP A 223 1.30 -23.04 9.75
CA TRP A 223 0.76 -21.94 8.96
C TRP A 223 -0.54 -21.39 9.58
N GLN A 224 -1.44 -22.26 10.05
CA GLN A 224 -2.65 -21.84 10.75
C GLN A 224 -2.35 -21.08 12.05
N GLU A 225 -1.37 -21.54 12.84
CA GLU A 225 -0.91 -20.87 14.05
C GLU A 225 -0.29 -19.50 13.77
N GLN A 226 0.57 -19.42 12.75
CA GLN A 226 1.17 -18.14 12.33
C GLN A 226 0.11 -17.14 11.87
N TYR A 227 -0.84 -17.58 11.02
CA TYR A 227 -1.94 -16.72 10.58
C TYR A 227 -2.75 -16.19 11.76
N LYS A 228 -3.09 -17.07 12.72
CA LYS A 228 -3.82 -16.68 13.92
C LYS A 228 -3.02 -15.69 14.78
N SER A 229 -1.74 -15.95 15.01
CA SER A 229 -0.87 -15.06 15.79
C SER A 229 -0.78 -13.66 15.17
N ILE A 230 -0.62 -13.59 13.84
CA ILE A 230 -0.60 -12.34 13.10
C ILE A 230 -1.94 -11.61 13.24
N SER A 231 -3.07 -12.31 13.02
CA SER A 231 -4.40 -11.74 13.14
C SER A 231 -4.69 -11.19 14.55
N ASP A 232 -4.37 -11.96 15.59
CA ASP A 232 -4.56 -11.55 16.98
C ASP A 232 -3.68 -10.33 17.32
N SER A 233 -2.43 -10.29 16.82
CA SER A 233 -1.52 -9.16 17.00
C SER A 233 -2.04 -7.88 16.33
N TYR A 234 -2.56 -7.97 15.09
CA TYR A 234 -3.14 -6.81 14.41
C TYR A 234 -4.37 -6.29 15.15
N GLN A 235 -5.26 -7.18 15.60
CA GLN A 235 -6.44 -6.78 16.36
C GLN A 235 -6.06 -6.11 17.69
N ALA A 236 -5.06 -6.63 18.39
CA ALA A 236 -4.54 -6.01 19.61
C ALA A 236 -3.98 -4.61 19.34
N LYS A 237 -3.24 -4.42 18.24
CA LYS A 237 -2.69 -3.11 17.87
C LYS A 237 -3.77 -2.09 17.51
N ILE A 238 -4.81 -2.52 16.79
CA ILE A 238 -5.97 -1.68 16.48
C ILE A 238 -6.66 -1.22 17.78
N ASN A 239 -6.87 -2.14 18.72
CA ASN A 239 -7.49 -1.82 20.00
C ASN A 239 -6.63 -0.84 20.80
N GLU A 240 -5.31 -1.04 20.86
CA GLU A 240 -4.38 -0.13 21.53
C GLU A 240 -4.43 1.29 20.94
N ILE A 241 -4.40 1.41 19.61
CA ILE A 241 -4.50 2.70 18.90
C ILE A 241 -5.83 3.39 19.23
N ASN A 242 -6.94 2.66 19.17
CA ASN A 242 -8.26 3.22 19.46
C ASN A 242 -8.37 3.71 20.91
N THR A 243 -7.82 2.96 21.87
CA THR A 243 -7.79 3.37 23.28
C THR A 243 -6.92 4.61 23.49
N GLN A 244 -5.73 4.67 22.87
CA GLN A 244 -4.86 5.84 22.97
C GLN A 244 -5.49 7.08 22.33
N ALA A 245 -6.09 6.94 21.14
CA ALA A 245 -6.78 8.03 20.47
C ALA A 245 -7.96 8.56 21.29
N GLN A 246 -8.75 7.67 21.91
CA GLN A 246 -9.85 8.07 22.78
C GLN A 246 -9.34 8.81 24.02
N SER A 247 -8.28 8.32 24.67
CA SER A 247 -7.69 8.99 25.83
C SER A 247 -7.18 10.38 25.46
N GLN A 248 -6.49 10.53 24.32
CA GLN A 248 -6.02 11.82 23.84
C GLN A 248 -7.17 12.78 23.55
N HIS A 249 -8.25 12.29 22.94
CA HIS A 249 -9.45 13.09 22.70
C HIS A 249 -10.04 13.58 24.03
N ASP A 250 -10.18 12.71 25.01
CA ASP A 250 -10.77 13.05 26.32
C ASP A 250 -9.89 14.06 27.08
N ASP A 251 -8.57 13.91 27.03
CA ASP A 251 -7.61 14.85 27.63
C ASP A 251 -7.69 16.24 26.98
N ILE A 252 -7.78 16.29 25.64
CA ILE A 252 -7.94 17.55 24.89
C ILE A 252 -9.27 18.21 25.26
N GLN A 253 -10.35 17.44 25.32
CA GLN A 253 -11.67 17.94 25.67
C GLN A 253 -11.67 18.53 27.10
N ALA A 254 -11.08 17.81 28.07
CA ALA A 254 -10.95 18.29 29.44
C ALA A 254 -10.12 19.58 29.53
N ALA A 255 -9.01 19.67 28.81
CA ALA A 255 -8.18 20.88 28.75
C ALA A 255 -8.93 22.06 28.12
N ALA A 256 -9.68 21.83 27.04
CA ALA A 256 -10.50 22.85 26.39
C ALA A 256 -11.63 23.36 27.30
N ASP A 257 -12.32 22.45 28.00
CA ASP A 257 -13.37 22.80 28.95
C ASP A 257 -12.83 23.60 30.14
N GLN A 258 -11.64 23.23 30.63
CA GLN A 258 -10.96 23.97 31.69
C GLN A 258 -10.56 25.38 31.21
N GLN A 259 -9.99 25.51 30.02
CA GLN A 259 -9.64 26.81 29.44
C GLN A 259 -10.88 27.70 29.24
N LEU A 260 -12.00 27.14 28.79
CA LEU A 260 -13.26 27.87 28.66
C LEU A 260 -13.75 28.39 30.02
N LYS A 261 -13.62 27.58 31.07
CA LYS A 261 -13.97 27.98 32.44
C LYS A 261 -13.08 29.11 32.93
N ASP A 262 -11.77 29.00 32.74
CA ASP A 262 -10.81 30.02 33.18
C ASP A 262 -11.03 31.35 32.42
N ASN A 263 -11.27 31.29 31.11
CA ASN A 263 -11.62 32.47 30.31
C ASN A 263 -12.91 33.15 30.78
N LYS A 264 -13.95 32.37 31.14
CA LYS A 264 -15.20 32.92 31.69
C LYS A 264 -14.94 33.64 33.01
N SER A 265 -14.15 33.04 33.91
CA SER A 265 -13.80 33.67 35.19
C SER A 265 -12.95 34.93 35.02
N ALA A 266 -11.96 34.90 34.12
CA ALA A 266 -11.13 36.07 33.81
C ALA A 266 -11.98 37.23 33.25
N ASN A 267 -12.86 36.95 32.28
CA ASN A 267 -13.76 37.94 31.71
C ASN A 267 -14.71 38.53 32.76
N GLN A 268 -15.28 37.70 33.65
CA GLN A 268 -16.13 38.18 34.75
C GLN A 268 -15.36 39.11 35.69
N SER A 269 -14.11 38.78 36.01
CA SER A 269 -13.25 39.63 36.85
C SER A 269 -12.93 40.97 36.17
N GLU A 270 -12.65 40.97 34.86
CA GLU A 270 -12.34 42.20 34.13
C GLU A 270 -13.59 43.09 33.97
N ILE A 271 -14.77 42.51 33.73
CA ILE A 271 -16.04 43.25 33.72
C ILE A 271 -16.26 43.92 35.08
N ALA A 272 -16.12 43.18 36.18
CA ALA A 272 -16.30 43.74 37.53
C ALA A 272 -15.30 44.87 37.82
N LYS A 273 -14.06 44.76 37.33
CA LYS A 273 -13.06 45.82 37.44
C LYS A 273 -13.46 47.07 36.66
N VAL A 274 -13.86 46.92 35.39
CA VAL A 274 -14.33 48.04 34.55
C VAL A 274 -15.56 48.71 35.15
N GLU A 275 -16.51 47.93 35.68
CA GLU A 275 -17.69 48.46 36.38
C GLU A 275 -17.30 49.32 37.58
N ASN A 276 -16.36 48.84 38.40
CA ASN A 276 -15.86 49.60 39.55
C ASN A 276 -15.10 50.88 39.14
N GLU A 277 -14.23 50.80 38.13
CA GLU A 277 -13.50 51.97 37.60
C GLU A 277 -14.45 53.00 36.99
N THR A 278 -15.48 52.55 36.26
CA THR A 278 -16.51 53.41 35.67
C THR A 278 -17.33 54.09 36.77
N LYS A 279 -17.71 53.34 37.81
CA LYS A 279 -18.43 53.89 38.97
C LYS A 279 -17.60 54.95 39.70
N ALA A 280 -16.32 54.68 39.96
CA ALA A 280 -15.43 55.66 40.58
C ALA A 280 -15.30 56.95 39.75
N LYS A 281 -15.13 56.85 38.43
CA LYS A 281 -15.10 58.02 37.54
C LYS A 281 -16.42 58.77 37.49
N LEU A 282 -17.56 58.07 37.55
CA LEU A 282 -18.87 58.70 37.61
C LEU A 282 -19.02 59.50 38.90
N ASP A 283 -18.61 58.92 40.03
CA ASP A 283 -18.63 59.60 41.33
C ASP A 283 -17.73 60.86 41.33
N GLU A 284 -16.56 60.80 40.68
CA GLU A 284 -15.67 61.96 40.48
C GLU A 284 -16.34 63.07 39.63
N VAL A 285 -16.99 62.70 38.52
CA VAL A 285 -17.70 63.65 37.66
C VAL A 285 -18.89 64.27 38.38
N GLU A 286 -19.66 63.48 39.14
CA GLU A 286 -20.78 63.99 39.93
C GLU A 286 -20.31 64.98 41.00
N LYS A 287 -19.20 64.67 41.67
CA LYS A 287 -18.58 65.59 42.63
C LYS A 287 -18.13 66.88 41.94
N ALA A 288 -17.37 66.79 40.84
CA ALA A 288 -16.91 67.97 40.10
C ALA A 288 -18.07 68.84 39.59
N LYS A 289 -19.16 68.21 39.13
CA LYS A 289 -20.39 68.91 38.75
C LYS A 289 -21.00 69.66 39.94
N ASN A 290 -21.10 69.01 41.10
CA ASN A 290 -21.68 69.63 42.29
C ASN A 290 -20.81 70.77 42.83
N ASP A 291 -19.48 70.59 42.82
CA ASP A 291 -18.51 71.63 43.18
C ASP A 291 -18.63 72.84 42.24
N ALA A 292 -18.72 72.61 40.91
CA ALA A 292 -18.92 73.68 39.94
C ALA A 292 -20.28 74.41 40.11
N ILE A 293 -21.35 73.68 40.44
CA ILE A 293 -22.65 74.29 40.78
C ILE A 293 -22.52 75.15 42.04
N ALA A 294 -21.80 74.68 43.06
CA ALA A 294 -21.58 75.45 44.29
C ALA A 294 -20.78 76.73 44.02
N ASP A 295 -19.70 76.65 43.22
CA ASP A 295 -18.90 77.81 42.81
C ASP A 295 -19.73 78.83 42.02
N LEU A 296 -20.52 78.38 41.04
CA LEU A 296 -21.43 79.27 40.29
C LEU A 296 -22.48 79.91 41.19
N THR A 297 -23.00 79.17 42.18
CA THR A 297 -23.96 79.67 43.16
C THR A 297 -23.31 80.75 44.03
N ALA A 298 -22.09 80.52 44.52
CA ALA A 298 -21.34 81.48 45.31
C ALA A 298 -21.02 82.76 44.51
N GLN A 299 -20.56 82.63 43.27
CA GLN A 299 -20.31 83.77 42.38
C GLN A 299 -21.58 84.58 42.12
N ARG A 300 -22.69 83.90 41.82
CA ARG A 300 -24.00 84.55 41.63
C ARG A 300 -24.41 85.32 42.89
N ASP A 301 -24.27 84.72 44.07
CA ASP A 301 -24.68 85.34 45.34
C ASP A 301 -23.80 86.55 45.69
N GLU A 302 -22.49 86.48 45.40
CA GLU A 302 -21.57 87.61 45.56
C GLU A 302 -21.91 88.75 44.58
N GLN A 303 -22.21 88.45 43.32
CA GLN A 303 -22.64 89.44 42.34
C GLN A 303 -23.99 90.09 42.73
N LEU A 304 -24.96 89.30 43.20
CA LEU A 304 -26.24 89.81 43.69
C LEU A 304 -26.05 90.72 44.90
N LYS A 305 -25.15 90.35 45.83
CA LYS A 305 -24.81 91.19 46.98
C LYS A 305 -24.15 92.49 46.54
N ALA A 306 -23.16 92.44 45.65
CA ALA A 306 -22.50 93.64 45.13
C ALA A 306 -23.47 94.57 44.39
N ALA A 307 -24.37 94.01 43.57
CA ALA A 307 -25.42 94.78 42.89
C ALA A 307 -26.38 95.43 43.89
N LYS A 308 -26.77 94.69 44.94
CA LYS A 308 -27.59 95.22 46.03
C LYS A 308 -26.88 96.35 46.78
N ASP A 309 -25.62 96.18 47.15
CA ASP A 309 -24.83 97.19 47.87
C ASP A 309 -24.66 98.46 47.01
N ALA A 310 -24.43 98.31 45.69
CA ALA A 310 -24.36 99.43 44.75
C ALA A 310 -25.70 100.18 44.64
N TYR A 311 -26.81 99.44 44.54
CA TYR A 311 -28.16 100.02 44.53
C TYR A 311 -28.49 100.74 45.84
N ASP A 312 -28.13 100.16 46.98
CA ASP A 312 -28.31 100.78 48.30
C ASP A 312 -27.49 102.06 48.43
N LYS A 313 -26.24 102.06 47.95
CA LYS A 313 -25.40 103.26 47.88
C LYS A 313 -26.04 104.34 47.00
N GLN A 314 -26.45 104.01 45.77
CA GLN A 314 -27.10 104.96 44.87
C GLN A 314 -28.36 105.58 45.50
N ARG A 315 -29.18 104.75 46.14
CA ARG A 315 -30.39 105.21 46.85
C ARG A 315 -30.04 106.15 48.00
N ASN A 316 -29.02 105.83 48.79
CA ASN A 316 -28.58 106.68 49.91
C ASN A 316 -27.96 108.00 49.42
N ASP A 317 -27.17 107.97 48.35
CA ASP A 317 -26.60 109.17 47.72
C ASP A 317 -27.73 110.08 47.19
N GLN A 318 -28.72 109.51 46.49
CA GLN A 318 -29.92 110.24 46.04
C GLN A 318 -30.71 110.83 47.21
N GLN A 319 -30.83 110.11 48.33
CA GLN A 319 -31.50 110.60 49.54
C GLN A 319 -30.72 111.76 50.18
N ALA A 320 -29.39 111.72 50.17
CA ALA A 320 -28.53 112.78 50.68
C ALA A 320 -28.59 114.03 49.78
N ASP A 321 -28.56 113.86 48.46
CA ASP A 321 -28.75 114.94 47.47
C ASP A 321 -30.13 115.58 47.65
N TYR A 322 -31.18 114.77 47.78
CA TYR A 322 -32.54 115.26 48.05
C TYR A 322 -32.61 116.06 49.34
N ASN A 323 -31.99 115.58 50.43
CA ASN A 323 -31.96 116.29 51.71
C ASN A 323 -31.20 117.62 51.58
N SER A 324 -30.05 117.64 50.89
CA SER A 324 -29.25 118.84 50.66
C SER A 324 -30.02 119.87 49.83
N TRP A 325 -30.68 119.42 48.75
CA TRP A 325 -31.57 120.28 47.95
C TRP A 325 -32.73 120.82 48.79
N LYS A 326 -33.39 119.97 49.60
CA LYS A 326 -34.49 120.37 50.48
C LYS A 326 -34.05 121.43 51.49
N GLU A 327 -32.90 121.25 52.13
CA GLU A 327 -32.31 122.21 53.05
C GLU A 327 -31.99 123.55 52.35
N ALA A 328 -31.40 123.51 51.16
CA ALA A 328 -31.12 124.70 50.36
C ALA A 328 -32.41 125.45 49.97
N GLN A 329 -33.45 124.74 49.52
CA GLN A 329 -34.75 125.35 49.20
C GLN A 329 -35.41 125.97 50.42
N ILE A 330 -35.34 125.32 51.59
CA ILE A 330 -35.83 125.90 52.86
C ILE A 330 -35.04 127.16 53.22
N ALA A 331 -33.72 127.15 53.05
CA ALA A 331 -32.87 128.31 53.31
C ALA A 331 -33.19 129.48 52.37
N ASP A 332 -33.38 129.22 51.07
CA ASP A 332 -33.74 130.25 50.10
C ASP A 332 -35.16 130.77 50.31
N PHE A 333 -36.12 129.91 50.65
CA PHE A 333 -37.45 130.34 51.08
C PHE A 333 -37.37 131.23 52.33
N THR A 334 -36.52 130.89 53.29
CA THR A 334 -36.29 131.70 54.49
C THR A 334 -35.69 133.07 54.14
N LYS A 335 -34.73 133.12 53.19
CA LYS A 335 -34.18 134.39 52.68
C LYS A 335 -35.21 135.26 51.96
N LEU A 336 -36.21 134.67 51.30
CA LEU A 336 -37.30 135.41 50.66
C LEU A 336 -38.31 135.93 51.69
N VAL A 337 -38.56 135.16 52.76
CA VAL A 337 -39.55 135.50 53.79
C VAL A 337 -39.02 136.55 54.78
N GLU A 338 -37.73 136.55 55.12
CA GLU A 338 -37.20 137.47 56.14
C GLU A 338 -37.26 138.97 55.78
N PRO A 339 -37.00 139.38 54.51
CA PRO A 339 -37.25 140.74 54.05
C PRO A 339 -38.73 141.12 54.16
N LEU A 340 -39.65 140.26 53.71
CA LEU A 340 -41.09 140.50 53.79
C LEU A 340 -41.56 140.64 55.25
N LYS A 341 -41.01 139.85 56.16
CA LYS A 341 -41.28 139.95 57.61
C LYS A 341 -40.78 141.28 58.19
N THR A 342 -39.63 141.76 57.72
CA THR A 342 -39.07 143.07 58.09
C THR A 342 -39.93 144.22 57.54
N GLU A 343 -40.38 144.10 56.29
CA GLU A 343 -41.27 145.05 55.61
C GLU A 343 -42.62 145.16 56.34
N ILE A 344 -43.26 144.02 56.63
CA ILE A 344 -44.52 143.97 57.40
C ILE A 344 -44.35 144.57 58.80
N THR A 345 -43.20 144.38 59.44
CA THR A 345 -42.93 144.99 60.76
C THR A 345 -42.80 146.50 60.66
N THR A 346 -42.19 147.00 59.58
CA THR A 346 -42.04 148.43 59.29
C THR A 346 -43.39 149.06 58.94
N ASP A 347 -44.17 148.45 58.05
CA ASP A 347 -45.53 148.89 57.72
C ASP A 347 -46.44 148.96 58.94
N ARG A 348 -46.30 147.99 59.87
CA ARG A 348 -47.05 147.98 61.14
C ARG A 348 -46.66 149.14 62.06
N GLN A 349 -45.41 149.58 62.01
CA GLN A 349 -44.93 150.75 62.75
C GLN A 349 -45.44 152.04 62.10
N ASP A 350 -45.40 152.15 60.77
CA ASP A 350 -45.93 153.30 60.03
C ASP A 350 -47.45 153.47 60.24
N LEU A 351 -48.20 152.35 60.25
CA LEU A 351 -49.64 152.37 60.56
C LEU A 351 -49.92 152.82 62.00
N LYS A 352 -49.05 152.49 62.96
CA LYS A 352 -49.17 152.97 64.33
C LYS A 352 -48.95 154.49 64.39
N ASP A 353 -47.96 155.01 63.68
CA ASP A 353 -47.67 156.44 63.64
C ASP A 353 -48.83 157.22 62.97
N ILE A 354 -49.45 156.66 61.91
CA ILE A 354 -50.68 157.21 61.31
C ILE A 354 -51.84 157.19 62.33
N SER A 355 -52.02 156.11 63.07
CA SER A 355 -53.05 156.02 64.11
C SER A 355 -52.87 157.06 65.21
N ASP A 356 -51.63 157.32 65.62
CA ASP A 356 -51.30 158.36 66.62
C ASP A 356 -51.60 159.78 66.07
N GLN A 357 -51.34 160.03 64.78
CA GLN A 357 -51.74 161.29 64.11
C GLN A 357 -53.27 161.45 64.07
N ILE A 358 -54.02 160.40 63.73
CA ILE A 358 -55.50 160.43 63.70
C ILE A 358 -56.06 160.71 65.10
N ALA A 359 -55.46 160.14 66.15
CA ALA A 359 -55.86 160.41 67.53
C ALA A 359 -55.64 161.88 67.93
N ALA A 360 -54.55 162.51 67.46
CA ALA A 360 -54.31 163.94 67.65
C ALA A 360 -55.35 164.81 66.93
N THR A 361 -55.67 164.52 65.66
CA THR A 361 -56.69 165.27 64.88
C THR A 361 -58.09 165.14 65.46
N LYS A 362 -58.46 163.97 66.00
CA LYS A 362 -59.74 163.79 66.72
C LYS A 362 -59.86 164.70 67.94
N LYS A 363 -58.74 164.94 68.64
CA LYS A 363 -58.71 165.83 69.81
C LYS A 363 -58.92 167.29 69.43
N GLU A 364 -58.42 167.73 68.27
CA GLU A 364 -58.67 169.07 67.72
C GLU A 364 -60.13 169.24 67.25
N MET A 365 -60.72 168.24 66.58
CA MET A 365 -62.13 168.29 66.15
C MET A 365 -63.12 168.34 67.32
N ALA A 366 -62.85 167.63 68.42
CA ALA A 366 -63.68 167.71 69.62
C ALA A 366 -63.67 169.14 70.22
N ASN A 367 -62.56 169.86 70.10
CA ASN A 367 -62.43 171.23 70.59
C ASN A 367 -63.20 172.25 69.72
N LEU A 368 -63.24 172.03 68.40
CA LEU A 368 -64.07 172.81 67.46
C LEU A 368 -65.58 172.58 67.68
N SER A 369 -65.99 171.36 67.99
CA SER A 369 -67.40 171.03 68.28
C SER A 369 -67.94 171.75 69.52
N SER A 370 -67.14 171.88 70.59
CA SER A 370 -67.55 172.62 71.80
C SER A 370 -67.63 174.15 71.61
N GLN A 371 -66.97 174.72 70.60
CA GLN A 371 -67.13 176.14 70.28
C GLN A 371 -68.43 176.42 69.49
N LEU A 372 -68.89 175.46 68.69
CA LEU A 372 -70.04 175.61 67.79
C LEU A 372 -71.40 175.59 68.51
N ASP A 373 -71.53 174.87 69.63
CA ASP A 373 -72.79 174.76 70.40
C ASP A 373 -73.12 176.02 71.21
N SER A 374 -72.29 177.07 71.17
CA SER A 374 -72.45 178.30 71.96
C SER A 374 -73.12 179.49 71.22
N ILE A 375 -73.72 179.28 70.03
CA ILE A 375 -74.25 180.36 69.17
C ILE A 375 -75.76 180.17 68.85
N ASP A 376 -76.59 181.19 69.14
CA ASP A 376 -78.05 181.29 68.86
C ASP A 376 -78.33 182.30 67.72
N VAL A 377 -79.13 181.90 66.71
CA VAL A 377 -79.36 182.68 65.47
C VAL A 377 -80.84 182.85 65.07
N THR A 378 -81.75 182.94 66.03
CA THR A 378 -83.19 183.23 65.78
C THR A 378 -83.53 184.68 65.35
N ARG A 379 -82.63 185.43 64.69
CA ARG A 379 -82.93 186.79 64.17
C ARG A 379 -82.29 187.01 62.78
N PHE A 380 -83.09 187.55 61.85
CA PHE A 380 -82.78 188.16 60.53
C PHE A 380 -83.12 187.39 59.22
N VAL A 381 -84.36 187.60 58.76
CA VAL A 381 -84.78 188.26 57.48
C VAL A 381 -84.27 187.77 56.10
N THR A 382 -85.26 187.31 55.32
CA THR A 382 -85.61 187.37 53.87
C THR A 382 -84.71 188.04 52.81
N GLY A 383 -84.89 187.59 51.56
CA GLY A 383 -84.97 188.49 50.39
C GLY A 383 -84.22 188.03 49.14
N ASP A 384 -84.98 187.69 48.11
CA ASP A 384 -84.54 187.08 46.85
C ASP A 384 -83.56 187.89 45.98
N GLN A 385 -82.81 187.09 45.21
CA GLN A 385 -82.19 187.32 43.90
C GLN A 385 -80.69 187.64 43.82
N PHE A 386 -80.11 186.93 42.87
CA PHE A 386 -79.04 187.36 41.96
C PHE A 386 -77.63 186.92 42.36
N LYS A 387 -77.29 185.66 42.04
CA LYS A 387 -76.69 185.23 40.76
C LYS A 387 -75.19 185.52 40.68
N GLU A 388 -74.46 184.43 40.46
CA GLU A 388 -73.16 184.38 39.77
C GLU A 388 -72.00 185.14 40.42
N ALA A 389 -71.36 184.45 41.37
CA ALA A 389 -69.90 184.48 41.52
C ALA A 389 -69.42 183.01 41.52
N MET A 390 -69.01 182.49 40.36
CA MET A 390 -67.61 182.51 39.91
C MET A 390 -66.76 181.54 40.75
N ALA A 391 -66.54 180.30 40.30
CA ALA A 391 -65.56 179.92 39.28
C ALA A 391 -64.09 180.13 39.70
N LYS A 392 -63.30 179.06 39.48
CA LYS A 392 -61.83 178.94 39.40
C LYS A 392 -61.01 178.67 40.67
N LYS A 393 -60.27 177.54 40.53
CA LYS A 393 -58.83 177.30 40.77
C LYS A 393 -58.39 177.35 42.25
N ALA A 394 -57.49 176.47 42.70
CA ALA A 394 -56.25 176.10 42.03
C ALA A 394 -55.85 174.63 42.37
N SER A 395 -55.55 173.82 41.34
CA SER A 395 -54.18 173.39 40.97
C SER A 395 -53.60 172.35 41.95
N GLY A 396 -53.32 171.11 41.58
CA GLY A 396 -52.67 170.66 40.37
C GLY A 396 -51.34 170.01 40.78
N LEU A 397 -51.23 168.69 40.62
CA LEU A 397 -49.93 168.04 40.45
C LEU A 397 -50.09 166.86 39.49
N LYS A 398 -49.54 167.05 38.29
CA LYS A 398 -49.18 166.02 37.32
C LYS A 398 -47.71 165.68 37.57
N VAL A 399 -47.41 164.38 37.73
CA VAL A 399 -46.18 163.66 37.31
C VAL A 399 -46.66 162.20 37.21
N ARG A 400 -46.68 161.44 36.11
CA ARG A 400 -45.97 161.36 34.82
C ARG A 400 -44.47 161.07 34.92
N GLY A 401 -44.15 159.78 34.88
CA GLY A 401 -42.91 159.22 34.36
C GLY A 401 -42.74 157.78 34.86
N LEU A 402 -42.25 156.80 34.11
CA LEU A 402 -41.84 156.66 32.72
C LEU A 402 -41.26 155.23 32.67
N ARG A 403 -41.69 154.43 31.69
CA ARG A 403 -40.95 153.27 31.13
C ARG A 403 -40.82 152.03 32.03
N GLY A 404 -40.88 150.80 31.50
CA GLY A 404 -40.76 150.39 30.11
C GLY A 404 -41.53 149.11 29.82
N ASP A 405 -42.13 149.11 28.63
CA ASP A 405 -42.41 147.97 27.78
C ASP A 405 -41.13 147.17 27.45
N TYR A 406 -41.34 146.03 26.78
CA TYR A 406 -40.41 145.12 26.08
C TYR A 406 -39.89 143.93 26.92
N VAL A 407 -39.76 142.69 26.43
CA VAL A 407 -39.47 142.14 25.09
C VAL A 407 -40.05 140.71 25.00
N MET A 408 -40.90 140.41 24.02
CA MET A 408 -40.72 139.57 22.79
C MET A 408 -40.46 138.06 22.92
N ALA A 409 -41.14 137.39 21.99
CA ALA A 409 -40.95 136.04 21.52
C ALA A 409 -39.63 135.82 20.76
N VAL A 410 -39.35 134.52 20.54
CA VAL A 410 -38.41 133.90 19.59
C VAL A 410 -36.93 133.99 19.95
N ASP A 411 -36.35 132.83 20.27
CA ASP A 411 -35.02 132.47 19.79
C ASP A 411 -35.03 131.02 19.26
N THR A 412 -34.62 130.92 18.00
CA THR A 412 -34.28 129.73 17.23
C THR A 412 -32.94 130.08 16.60
N THR A 413 -31.89 129.29 16.82
CA THR A 413 -30.79 128.97 15.88
C THR A 413 -29.71 128.16 16.60
N THR A 414 -29.54 126.86 16.30
CA THR A 414 -28.68 126.22 15.29
C THR A 414 -27.18 126.19 15.59
N SER A 415 -26.62 124.98 15.64
CA SER A 415 -25.40 124.51 14.96
C SER A 415 -25.37 122.97 15.09
N ASN A 416 -25.80 122.18 14.11
CA ASN A 416 -24.99 121.64 12.99
C ASN A 416 -23.74 120.88 13.52
N ILE A 417 -23.53 119.59 13.26
CA ILE A 417 -22.95 119.07 12.01
C ILE A 417 -23.07 117.54 11.94
N ASP A 418 -23.36 117.08 10.72
CA ASP A 418 -23.32 115.74 10.15
C ASP A 418 -21.88 115.16 10.07
N GLY A 419 -21.71 113.84 10.13
CA GLY A 419 -20.38 113.24 10.06
C GLY A 419 -20.34 111.71 10.14
N THR A 420 -20.75 111.04 9.06
CA THR A 420 -20.04 109.82 8.58
C THR A 420 -18.96 110.28 7.57
N PRO A 421 -17.91 109.51 7.14
CA PRO A 421 -17.80 108.05 7.08
C PRO A 421 -16.36 107.44 7.16
N THR A 422 -16.27 106.13 6.82
CA THR A 422 -15.16 105.38 6.16
C THR A 422 -13.92 104.89 6.93
N GLY A 423 -13.65 103.59 6.80
CA GLY A 423 -12.33 102.99 7.10
C GLY A 423 -12.32 101.46 7.10
N ASN A 424 -12.45 100.86 5.93
CA ASN A 424 -12.34 99.42 5.66
C ASN A 424 -10.90 98.91 5.90
N SER A 425 -10.75 97.67 6.41
CA SER A 425 -9.87 96.61 5.85
C SER A 425 -9.64 95.46 6.84
N GLY A 426 -10.23 94.30 6.52
CA GLY A 426 -9.42 93.08 6.36
C GLY A 426 -9.40 92.03 7.48
N SER A 427 -9.89 90.84 7.09
CA SER A 427 -9.24 89.54 7.29
C SER A 427 -9.59 88.69 8.53
N GLY A 428 -10.31 87.58 8.27
CA GLY A 428 -9.88 86.25 8.74
C GLY A 428 -10.91 85.38 9.48
N LEU A 429 -11.44 84.36 8.76
CA LEU A 429 -11.87 82.99 9.21
C LEU A 429 -13.12 82.93 10.13
N VAL A 430 -14.35 82.57 9.70
CA VAL A 430 -14.93 81.29 9.18
C VAL A 430 -14.64 80.10 10.11
N ASP A 431 -15.60 79.40 10.73
CA ASP A 431 -16.57 78.49 10.09
C ASP A 431 -17.66 77.95 11.06
N SER A 432 -18.95 77.95 10.68
CA SER A 432 -20.04 77.00 11.12
C SER A 432 -21.49 77.39 10.68
N THR A 433 -21.71 78.35 9.77
CA THR A 433 -23.06 78.95 9.58
C THR A 433 -23.88 78.44 8.39
N VAL A 434 -23.41 77.46 7.62
CA VAL A 434 -24.13 77.01 6.41
C VAL A 434 -25.40 76.21 6.73
N LEU A 435 -25.46 75.49 7.85
CA LEU A 435 -26.69 74.77 8.27
C LEU A 435 -27.70 75.71 8.98
N ALA A 436 -27.21 76.77 9.61
CA ALA A 436 -28.04 77.78 10.29
C ALA A 436 -28.75 78.71 9.29
N GLY A 437 -28.07 79.10 8.19
CA GLY A 437 -28.65 80.00 7.18
C GLY A 437 -29.85 79.42 6.44
N VAL A 438 -29.86 78.11 6.15
CA VAL A 438 -30.99 77.45 5.47
C VAL A 438 -32.21 77.36 6.38
N MET A 439 -32.01 77.03 7.66
CA MET A 439 -33.10 76.97 8.64
C MET A 439 -33.64 78.36 9.01
N GLN A 440 -32.78 79.39 9.05
CA GLN A 440 -33.19 80.77 9.29
C GLN A 440 -34.02 81.34 8.13
N THR A 441 -33.66 81.04 6.88
CA THR A 441 -34.42 81.50 5.70
C THR A 441 -35.80 80.83 5.61
N ILE A 442 -35.92 79.56 6.03
CA ILE A 442 -37.20 78.84 6.12
C ILE A 442 -38.04 79.37 7.28
N SER A 443 -37.42 79.66 8.43
CA SER A 443 -38.10 80.19 9.61
C SER A 443 -38.61 81.62 9.41
N ASP A 444 -37.80 82.50 8.81
CA ASP A 444 -38.15 83.89 8.53
C ASP A 444 -39.19 84.00 7.40
N ALA A 445 -39.19 83.05 6.46
CA ALA A 445 -40.27 82.92 5.51
C ALA A 445 -41.57 82.55 6.26
N ILE A 446 -41.60 81.41 6.95
CA ILE A 446 -42.84 80.82 7.50
C ILE A 446 -43.51 81.72 8.55
N LEU A 447 -42.75 82.55 9.26
CA LEU A 447 -43.27 83.40 10.34
C LEU A 447 -43.70 84.81 9.90
N GLY A 448 -43.53 85.19 8.62
CA GLY A 448 -43.80 86.55 8.14
C GLY A 448 -45.14 86.78 7.41
N LYS A 449 -45.82 85.74 6.93
CA LYS A 449 -47.08 85.86 6.17
C LYS A 449 -48.03 84.69 6.39
N ASN A 450 -49.30 85.00 6.67
CA ASN A 450 -50.33 83.99 6.98
C ASN A 450 -50.76 83.11 5.79
N HIS A 451 -50.39 83.43 4.54
CA HIS A 451 -50.65 82.57 3.37
C HIS A 451 -49.57 82.72 2.27
N TYR A 452 -49.15 81.59 1.69
CA TYR A 452 -48.31 81.51 0.50
C TYR A 452 -49.13 81.10 -0.71
N THR A 453 -48.80 81.65 -1.88
CA THR A 453 -49.37 81.17 -3.15
C THR A 453 -48.65 79.91 -3.61
N LYS A 454 -49.34 79.05 -4.37
CA LYS A 454 -48.79 77.77 -4.86
C LYS A 454 -47.48 77.96 -5.66
N ALA A 455 -47.37 79.03 -6.43
CA ALA A 455 -46.17 79.35 -7.22
C ALA A 455 -44.94 79.69 -6.35
N GLU A 456 -45.16 80.28 -5.17
CA GLU A 456 -44.07 80.60 -4.23
C GLU A 456 -43.57 79.35 -3.51
N VAL A 457 -44.49 78.44 -3.12
CA VAL A 457 -44.14 77.13 -2.55
C VAL A 457 -43.41 76.27 -3.59
N ASP A 458 -43.87 76.26 -4.84
CA ASP A 458 -43.24 75.48 -5.91
C ASP A 458 -41.81 75.97 -6.23
N ASN A 459 -41.56 77.29 -6.17
CA ASN A 459 -40.21 77.85 -6.32
C ASN A 459 -39.30 77.53 -5.12
N LEU A 460 -39.85 77.50 -3.90
CA LEU A 460 -39.11 77.15 -2.70
C LEU A 460 -38.72 75.66 -2.70
N LEU A 461 -39.66 74.79 -3.08
CA LEU A 461 -39.41 73.36 -3.25
C LEU A 461 -38.39 73.07 -4.35
N LYS A 462 -38.45 73.83 -5.46
CA LYS A 462 -37.49 73.72 -6.57
C LYS A 462 -36.08 74.12 -6.14
N GLY A 463 -35.92 75.21 -5.38
CA GLY A 463 -34.62 75.63 -4.84
C GLY A 463 -34.01 74.59 -3.89
N ILE A 464 -34.83 73.96 -3.05
CA ILE A 464 -34.40 72.86 -2.16
C ILE A 464 -33.98 71.63 -2.98
N LYS A 465 -34.76 71.26 -4.01
CA LYS A 465 -34.48 70.11 -4.87
C LYS A 465 -33.22 70.30 -5.71
N ASP A 466 -32.99 71.50 -6.23
CA ASP A 466 -31.80 71.85 -7.03
C ASP A 466 -30.52 71.86 -6.18
N GLN A 467 -30.62 72.11 -4.87
CA GLN A 467 -29.49 72.05 -3.94
C GLN A 467 -29.22 70.65 -3.36
N LEU A 468 -30.23 69.79 -3.24
CA LEU A 468 -30.08 68.41 -2.75
C LEU A 468 -29.62 67.42 -3.83
N THR A 469 -29.99 67.66 -5.09
CA THR A 469 -29.67 66.75 -6.21
C THR A 469 -28.16 66.53 -6.43
N PRO A 470 -27.27 67.54 -6.34
CA PRO A 470 -25.82 67.34 -6.43
C PRO A 470 -25.23 66.55 -5.26
N LEU A 471 -25.74 66.77 -4.04
CA LEU A 471 -25.28 66.08 -2.82
C LEU A 471 -25.65 64.59 -2.80
N ILE A 472 -26.83 64.25 -3.34
CA ILE A 472 -27.26 62.84 -3.50
C ILE A 472 -26.42 62.15 -4.58
N ASN A 473 -26.13 62.80 -5.70
CA ASN A 473 -25.28 62.25 -6.77
C ASN A 473 -23.82 62.09 -6.35
N GLN A 474 -23.32 62.90 -5.40
CA GLN A 474 -21.97 62.76 -4.85
C GLN A 474 -21.86 61.56 -3.87
N LYS A 475 -22.97 61.16 -3.23
CA LYS A 475 -23.03 60.00 -2.31
C LYS A 475 -23.42 58.68 -2.98
N ALA A 476 -23.81 58.72 -4.25
CA ALA A 476 -24.19 57.56 -5.07
C ALA A 476 -23.11 57.20 -6.12
N ASN A 477 -21.84 57.57 -5.90
CA ASN A 477 -20.74 57.08 -6.71
C ASN A 477 -20.36 55.67 -6.27
N ALA A 478 -20.68 54.69 -7.11
CA ALA A 478 -20.38 53.26 -6.95
C ALA A 478 -18.88 52.91 -6.92
N SER A 479 -17.98 53.90 -6.78
CA SER A 479 -16.53 53.72 -6.70
C SER A 479 -16.03 53.33 -5.31
N ASP A 480 -16.79 53.57 -4.24
CA ASP A 480 -16.35 53.32 -2.86
C ASP A 480 -16.53 51.86 -2.40
N LEU A 481 -17.16 51.01 -3.22
CA LEU A 481 -17.21 49.55 -3.01
C LEU A 481 -15.94 48.81 -3.52
N ASN A 482 -14.89 49.53 -3.93
CA ASN A 482 -13.66 48.96 -4.50
C ASN A 482 -12.47 49.06 -3.52
N ASN A 483 -12.71 48.75 -2.23
CA ASN A 483 -11.67 48.79 -1.20
C ASN A 483 -10.62 47.68 -1.43
N LYS A 484 -9.35 48.07 -1.31
CA LYS A 484 -8.14 47.28 -1.57
C LYS A 484 -8.04 45.97 -0.74
N ALA A 485 -8.76 45.90 0.39
CA ALA A 485 -8.77 44.74 1.29
C ALA A 485 -9.55 43.54 0.71
N ASP A 486 -10.69 43.78 0.03
CA ASP A 486 -11.52 42.72 -0.54
C ASP A 486 -10.86 42.09 -1.78
N LYS A 487 -10.16 42.90 -2.59
CA LYS A 487 -9.38 42.38 -3.74
C LYS A 487 -8.26 41.44 -3.33
N SER A 488 -7.57 41.74 -2.23
CA SER A 488 -6.49 40.91 -1.69
C SER A 488 -7.01 39.58 -1.15
N GLN A 489 -8.14 39.59 -0.41
CA GLN A 489 -8.77 38.36 0.07
C GLN A 489 -9.35 37.52 -1.07
N ILE A 490 -9.98 38.16 -2.07
CA ILE A 490 -10.50 37.46 -3.25
C ILE A 490 -9.36 36.86 -4.10
N GLN A 491 -8.22 37.55 -4.26
CA GLN A 491 -7.05 36.98 -4.95
C GLN A 491 -6.45 35.81 -4.19
N SER A 492 -6.31 35.91 -2.86
CA SER A 492 -5.80 34.82 -2.02
C SER A 492 -6.68 33.56 -2.11
N LEU A 493 -8.01 33.73 -2.00
CA LEU A 493 -8.96 32.64 -2.14
C LEU A 493 -8.95 32.05 -3.56
N SER A 494 -8.75 32.87 -4.59
CA SER A 494 -8.64 32.40 -5.97
C SER A 494 -7.37 31.57 -6.21
N SER A 495 -6.24 31.96 -5.60
CA SER A 495 -4.99 31.19 -5.63
C SER A 495 -5.07 29.88 -4.84
N GLN A 496 -5.74 29.87 -3.68
CA GLN A 496 -6.01 28.64 -2.92
C GLN A 496 -6.92 27.69 -3.73
N LEU A 497 -7.96 28.22 -4.38
CA LEU A 497 -8.84 27.42 -5.23
C LEU A 497 -8.10 26.82 -6.44
N GLY A 498 -7.14 27.55 -7.02
CA GLY A 498 -6.26 27.04 -8.07
C GLY A 498 -5.37 25.88 -7.59
N SER A 499 -4.81 26.01 -6.39
CA SER A 499 -3.96 24.98 -5.77
C SER A 499 -4.75 23.69 -5.48
N TYR A 500 -5.95 23.82 -4.90
CA TYR A 500 -6.82 22.66 -4.63
C TYR A 500 -7.35 21.98 -5.90
N LYS A 501 -7.53 22.71 -7.00
CA LYS A 501 -7.86 22.09 -8.30
C LYS A 501 -6.70 21.25 -8.81
N GLN A 502 -5.48 21.79 -8.74
CA GLN A 502 -4.29 21.09 -9.21
C GLN A 502 -3.97 19.84 -8.37
N GLU A 503 -4.16 19.90 -7.06
CA GLU A 503 -4.04 18.74 -6.18
C GLU A 503 -5.08 17.66 -6.48
N ASN A 504 -6.33 18.05 -6.76
CA ASN A 504 -7.37 17.12 -7.21
C ASN A 504 -7.03 16.44 -8.55
N ASP A 505 -6.44 17.17 -9.50
CA ASP A 505 -6.03 16.60 -10.78
C ASP A 505 -4.86 15.62 -10.62
N ASN A 506 -3.92 15.89 -9.71
CA ASN A 506 -2.86 14.97 -9.34
C ASN A 506 -3.42 13.68 -8.71
N LEU A 507 -4.34 13.79 -7.74
CA LEU A 507 -4.98 12.65 -7.09
C LEU A 507 -5.77 11.79 -8.08
N LYS A 508 -6.47 12.40 -9.05
CA LYS A 508 -7.13 11.65 -10.14
C LYS A 508 -6.15 10.87 -10.99
N ASN A 509 -4.98 11.45 -11.27
CA ASN A 509 -3.95 10.81 -12.08
C ASN A 509 -3.32 9.63 -11.33
N GLU A 510 -3.01 9.78 -10.03
CA GLU A 510 -2.53 8.69 -9.18
C GLU A 510 -3.57 7.56 -9.07
N ASN A 511 -4.85 7.89 -8.90
CA ASN A 511 -5.91 6.89 -8.83
C ASN A 511 -6.07 6.11 -10.14
N SER A 512 -5.87 6.77 -11.29
CA SER A 512 -5.83 6.13 -12.61
C SER A 512 -4.64 5.19 -12.76
N GLN A 513 -3.46 5.57 -12.24
CA GLN A 513 -2.28 4.71 -12.22
C GLN A 513 -2.45 3.49 -11.30
N LEU A 514 -3.06 3.68 -10.13
CA LEU A 514 -3.39 2.58 -9.21
C LEU A 514 -4.37 1.60 -9.84
N THR A 515 -5.39 2.09 -10.52
CA THR A 515 -6.36 1.25 -11.24
C THR A 515 -5.68 0.43 -12.34
N ASN A 516 -4.80 1.05 -13.13
CA ASN A 516 -4.01 0.33 -14.15
C ASN A 516 -3.08 -0.73 -13.55
N ARG A 517 -2.48 -0.46 -12.38
CA ARG A 517 -1.63 -1.44 -11.67
C ARG A 517 -2.44 -2.62 -11.14
N VAL A 518 -3.62 -2.37 -10.56
CA VAL A 518 -4.53 -3.42 -10.09
C VAL A 518 -4.99 -4.28 -11.26
N GLN A 519 -5.41 -3.67 -12.37
CA GLN A 519 -5.83 -4.39 -13.56
C GLN A 519 -4.68 -5.20 -14.20
N THR A 520 -3.44 -4.71 -14.12
CA THR A 520 -2.26 -5.47 -14.55
C THR A 520 -1.97 -6.66 -13.63
N LEU A 521 -2.24 -6.55 -12.33
CA LEU A 521 -2.09 -7.65 -11.38
C LEU A 521 -3.20 -8.69 -11.54
N GLU A 522 -4.43 -8.26 -11.81
CA GLU A 522 -5.56 -9.15 -12.11
C GLU A 522 -5.40 -9.89 -13.44
N ASN A 523 -4.80 -9.26 -14.45
CA ASN A 523 -4.56 -9.87 -15.76
C ASN A 523 -3.30 -10.76 -15.80
N LYS A 524 -2.44 -10.72 -14.79
CA LYS A 524 -1.33 -11.66 -14.68
C LYS A 524 -1.85 -12.95 -14.05
N GLN A 525 -1.81 -14.02 -14.82
CA GLN A 525 -2.06 -15.36 -14.30
C GLN A 525 -1.01 -15.64 -13.20
N PHE A 526 -1.45 -15.63 -11.94
CA PHE A 526 -0.55 -15.72 -10.80
C PHE A 526 0.03 -17.14 -10.64
N ILE A 527 -0.73 -18.12 -11.12
CA ILE A 527 -0.41 -19.54 -11.12
C ILE A 527 -0.62 -20.06 -12.54
N ALA A 528 0.42 -20.60 -13.16
CA ALA A 528 0.34 -21.34 -14.41
C ALA A 528 0.53 -22.83 -14.15
N HIS A 529 -0.23 -23.67 -14.86
CA HIS A 529 -0.04 -25.11 -14.86
C HIS A 529 0.67 -25.51 -16.16
N VAL A 530 1.64 -26.40 -16.07
CA VAL A 530 2.39 -26.90 -17.22
C VAL A 530 2.49 -28.41 -17.15
N ALA A 531 2.49 -29.08 -18.31
CA ALA A 531 2.44 -30.55 -18.36
C ALA A 531 3.81 -31.22 -18.17
N SER A 532 4.89 -30.43 -18.12
CA SER A 532 6.25 -30.93 -17.99
C SER A 532 7.21 -29.80 -17.58
N GLU A 533 8.32 -30.17 -16.93
CA GLU A 533 9.26 -29.23 -16.31
C GLU A 533 9.97 -28.31 -17.32
N ASP A 534 10.16 -28.77 -18.55
CA ASP A 534 10.75 -27.99 -19.66
C ASP A 534 9.86 -26.81 -20.10
N GLN A 535 8.57 -26.83 -19.78
CA GLN A 535 7.63 -25.75 -20.09
C GLN A 535 7.66 -24.62 -19.05
N VAL A 536 8.25 -24.84 -17.86
CA VAL A 536 8.28 -23.86 -16.77
C VAL A 536 8.96 -22.55 -17.18
N ALA A 537 10.08 -22.64 -17.92
CA ALA A 537 10.84 -21.46 -18.35
C ALA A 537 10.11 -20.56 -19.36
N SER A 538 9.03 -21.06 -19.98
CA SER A 538 8.22 -20.31 -20.95
C SER A 538 7.04 -19.56 -20.31
N GLN A 539 6.76 -19.79 -19.02
CA GLN A 539 5.63 -19.18 -18.33
C GLN A 539 6.00 -17.82 -17.76
N THR A 540 5.04 -16.89 -17.84
CA THR A 540 5.17 -15.53 -17.29
C THR A 540 4.56 -15.40 -15.88
N ALA A 541 3.95 -16.47 -15.39
CA ALA A 541 3.37 -16.56 -14.05
C ALA A 541 4.48 -16.69 -12.99
N PRO A 542 4.36 -15.99 -11.85
CA PRO A 542 5.34 -16.09 -10.76
C PRO A 542 5.31 -17.45 -10.05
N ILE A 543 4.21 -18.19 -10.13
CA ILE A 543 4.08 -19.56 -9.63
C ILE A 543 3.73 -20.45 -10.82
N VAL A 544 4.49 -21.52 -11.01
CA VAL A 544 4.24 -22.51 -12.06
C VAL A 544 4.16 -23.89 -11.40
N ILE A 545 3.06 -24.60 -11.62
CA ILE A 545 2.81 -25.95 -11.12
C ILE A 545 3.00 -26.91 -12.29
N VAL A 546 3.84 -27.93 -12.12
CA VAL A 546 3.99 -29.01 -13.10
C VAL A 546 2.95 -30.08 -12.78
N ASP A 547 2.02 -30.31 -13.70
CA ASP A 547 0.98 -31.32 -13.63
C ASP A 547 1.60 -32.69 -13.96
N ASP A 548 2.24 -33.31 -12.98
CA ASP A 548 2.76 -34.69 -13.03
C ASP A 548 1.84 -35.67 -12.28
#